data_AF-A0A3S4N5Q6-F1
#
_entry.id   AF-A0A3S4N5Q6-F1
#
_cell.length_a   1.000
_cell.length_b   1.000
_cell.length_c   1.000
_cell.angle_alpha   90.00
_cell.angle_beta   90.00
_cell.angle_gamma   90.00
#
_symmetry.space_group_name_H-M   'P 1'
#
loop_
_entity.id
_entity.type
_entity.pdbx_description
1 polymer ?
#
loop_
_entity_poly.entity_id
_entity_poly.type
_entity_poly.pdbx_seq_one_letter_code
_entity_poly.pdbx_strand_id
1 'polypeptide(L)'
;MSEGKDPADGRPSLRRFGAAFLGLLHGHVELFGIELQEQKANTLRLLLFAGLALVFALLLLVGLSLLVLIVLWDTNRLAAALGLCLFYVIGSLFCGWRLYQSINDESSPFSATLEELANDRERLLP
;
A
#
# COMPACT_ATOMS: atom_id res chain seq x y z
N MET A 1 -69.27 20.66 21.34
CA MET A 1 -69.04 20.51 19.89
C MET A 1 -68.50 21.84 19.39
N SER A 2 -67.27 22.00 18.92
CA SER A 2 -66.35 21.02 18.32
C SER A 2 -64.89 21.37 18.60
N GLU A 3 -64.08 20.33 18.71
CA GLU A 3 -62.62 20.33 18.60
C GLU A 3 -62.16 21.06 17.32
N GLY A 4 -61.15 21.91 17.48
CA GLY A 4 -60.30 22.41 16.39
C GLY A 4 -58.89 21.87 16.62
N LYS A 5 -58.55 20.81 15.88
CA LYS A 5 -57.29 20.08 15.91
C LYS A 5 -56.17 20.90 15.26
N ASP A 6 -55.13 21.24 16.02
CA ASP A 6 -53.90 21.85 15.49
C ASP A 6 -53.19 20.89 14.51
N PRO A 7 -52.86 21.31 13.27
CA PRO A 7 -52.01 20.57 12.37
C PRO A 7 -50.68 21.30 12.20
N ALA A 8 -49.61 20.85 12.86
CA ALA A 8 -48.25 21.17 12.45
C ALA A 8 -47.26 20.08 12.89
N ASP A 9 -47.31 19.03 12.10
CA ASP A 9 -46.36 17.95 11.93
C ASP A 9 -44.89 18.45 11.70
N GLY A 10 -43.93 17.81 12.37
CA GLY A 10 -42.96 17.02 11.59
C GLY A 10 -41.55 17.54 11.28
N ARG A 11 -40.95 18.52 11.98
CA ARG A 11 -39.55 18.95 11.65
C ARG A 11 -38.46 19.03 12.75
N PRO A 12 -38.45 18.23 13.85
CA PRO A 12 -37.27 18.18 14.72
C PRO A 12 -36.19 17.15 14.31
N SER A 13 -36.41 16.30 13.32
CA SER A 13 -35.50 15.16 13.04
C SER A 13 -34.24 15.55 12.26
N LEU A 14 -34.36 16.29 11.16
CA LEU A 14 -33.24 16.49 10.22
C LEU A 14 -32.04 17.24 10.80
N ARG A 15 -32.28 18.29 11.61
CA ARG A 15 -31.21 19.08 12.24
C ARG A 15 -30.47 18.31 13.35
N ARG A 16 -31.19 17.48 14.11
CA ARG A 16 -30.61 16.64 15.17
C ARG A 16 -29.82 15.47 14.58
N PHE A 17 -30.32 14.86 13.51
CA PHE A 17 -29.58 13.84 12.75
C PHE A 17 -28.32 14.41 12.11
N GLY A 18 -28.38 15.61 11.52
CA GLY A 18 -27.19 16.28 10.96
C GLY A 18 -26.12 16.58 12.02
N ALA A 19 -26.52 17.05 13.21
CA ALA A 19 -25.58 17.29 14.31
C ALA A 19 -24.97 16.00 14.89
N ALA A 20 -25.75 14.92 14.97
CA ALA A 20 -25.25 13.61 15.38
C ALA A 20 -24.31 12.99 14.35
N PHE A 21 -24.60 13.15 13.06
CA PHE A 21 -23.77 12.69 11.95
C PHE A 21 -22.45 13.46 11.89
N LEU A 22 -22.46 14.79 12.04
CA LEU A 22 -21.23 15.58 12.15
C LEU A 22 -20.40 15.20 13.39
N GLY A 23 -21.04 14.95 14.54
CA GLY A 23 -20.35 14.51 15.76
C GLY A 23 -19.69 13.14 15.62
N LEU A 24 -20.36 12.20 14.94
CA LEU A 24 -19.79 10.89 14.61
C LEU A 24 -18.66 10.98 13.59
N LEU A 25 -18.82 11.78 12.54
CA LEU A 25 -17.77 12.00 11.54
C LEU A 25 -16.52 12.62 12.16
N HIS A 26 -16.68 13.59 13.06
CA HIS A 26 -15.56 14.26 13.71
C HIS A 26 -14.73 13.27 14.53
N GLY A 27 -15.39 12.43 15.34
CA GLY A 27 -14.71 11.43 16.16
C GLY A 27 -14.00 10.34 15.35
N HIS A 28 -14.62 9.87 14.25
CA HIS A 28 -13.98 8.86 13.40
C HIS A 28 -12.85 9.45 12.55
N VAL A 29 -12.97 10.66 12.02
CA VAL A 29 -11.90 11.30 11.22
C VAL A 29 -10.67 11.60 12.08
N GLU A 30 -10.87 12.01 13.34
CA GLU A 30 -9.78 12.20 14.29
C GLU A 30 -9.08 10.87 14.61
N LEU A 31 -9.85 9.80 14.85
CA LEU A 31 -9.31 8.46 15.11
C LEU A 31 -8.59 7.87 13.87
N PHE A 32 -9.22 7.94 12.69
CA PHE A 32 -8.63 7.50 11.42
C PHE A 32 -7.34 8.27 11.12
N GLY A 33 -7.27 9.56 11.41
CA GLY A 33 -6.08 10.38 11.24
C GLY A 33 -4.92 9.93 12.13
N ILE A 34 -5.22 9.56 13.37
CA ILE A 34 -4.22 9.05 14.33
C ILE A 34 -3.75 7.65 13.92
N GLU A 35 -4.67 6.73 13.57
CA GLU A 35 -4.32 5.38 13.10
C GLU A 35 -3.50 5.42 11.79
N LEU A 36 -3.84 6.33 10.86
CA LEU A 36 -3.05 6.56 9.64
C LEU A 36 -1.64 7.08 9.95
N GLN A 37 -1.50 7.99 10.92
CA GLN A 37 -0.19 8.49 11.34
C GLN A 37 0.65 7.39 11.98
N GLU A 38 0.03 6.54 12.80
CA GLU A 38 0.70 5.44 13.49
C GLU A 38 1.14 4.34 12.51
N GLN A 39 0.27 3.95 11.57
CA GLN A 39 0.61 3.02 10.48
C GLN A 39 1.66 3.58 9.53
N LYS A 40 1.62 4.88 9.23
CA LYS A 40 2.61 5.55 8.38
C LYS A 40 4.00 5.57 9.02
N ALA A 41 4.10 5.86 10.32
CA ALA A 41 5.39 5.89 11.00
C ALA A 41 6.08 4.53 11.02
N ASN A 42 5.32 3.45 11.28
CA ASN A 42 5.88 2.10 11.30
C ASN A 42 6.23 1.61 9.89
N THR A 43 5.40 1.92 8.89
CA THR A 43 5.68 1.59 7.49
C THR A 43 6.94 2.30 6.99
N LEU A 44 7.11 3.59 7.29
CA LEU A 44 8.31 4.34 6.93
C LEU A 44 9.56 3.75 7.58
N ARG A 45 9.50 3.40 8.86
CA ARG A 45 10.61 2.72 9.55
C ARG A 45 10.95 1.38 8.89
N LEU A 46 9.95 0.58 8.54
CA LEU A 46 10.16 -0.69 7.85
C LEU A 46 10.78 -0.49 6.46
N LEU A 47 10.30 0.49 5.70
CA LEU A 47 10.87 0.87 4.40
C LEU A 47 12.33 1.35 4.52
N LEU A 48 12.66 2.11 5.56
CA LEU A 48 14.04 2.54 5.83
C LEU A 48 14.95 1.33 6.10
N PHE A 49 14.55 0.41 6.99
CA PHE A 49 15.34 -0.80 7.25
C PHE A 49 15.40 -1.73 6.04
N ALA A 50 14.30 -1.89 5.29
CA ALA A 50 14.28 -2.67 4.06
C ALA A 50 15.19 -2.06 2.99
N GLY A 51 15.17 -0.73 2.82
CA GLY A 51 16.08 -0.02 1.92
C GLY A 51 17.54 -0.15 2.33
N LEU A 52 17.85 0.00 3.64
CA LEU A 52 19.20 -0.18 4.15
C LEU A 52 19.69 -1.62 3.97
N ALA A 53 18.84 -2.62 4.26
CA ALA A 53 19.13 -4.02 4.02
C ALA A 53 19.38 -4.32 2.54
N LEU A 54 18.58 -3.73 1.63
CA LEU A 54 18.78 -3.83 0.19
C LEU A 54 20.12 -3.24 -0.23
N VAL A 55 20.51 -2.07 0.28
CA VAL A 55 21.82 -1.46 0.01
C VAL A 55 22.97 -2.36 0.46
N PHE A 56 22.93 -2.88 1.68
CA PHE A 56 23.96 -3.81 2.17
C PHE A 56 24.01 -5.10 1.35
N ALA A 57 22.86 -5.64 0.95
CA ALA A 57 22.80 -6.81 0.08
C ALA A 57 23.44 -6.54 -1.30
N LEU A 58 23.19 -5.38 -1.91
CA LEU A 58 23.81 -4.97 -3.17
C LEU A 58 25.33 -4.79 -3.03
N LEU A 59 25.79 -4.15 -1.95
CA LEU A 59 27.23 -4.00 -1.67
C LEU A 59 27.91 -5.35 -1.49
N LEU A 60 27.28 -6.27 -0.74
CA LEU A 60 27.78 -7.62 -0.56
C LEU A 60 27.86 -8.38 -1.89
N LEU A 61 26.82 -8.27 -2.73
CA LEU A 61 26.76 -8.91 -4.06
C LEU A 61 27.88 -8.42 -4.99
N VAL A 62 28.14 -7.10 -4.99
CA VAL A 62 29.27 -6.50 -5.71
C VAL A 62 30.61 -7.02 -5.14
N GLY A 63 30.75 -7.05 -3.82
CA GLY A 63 31.95 -7.57 -3.15
C GLY A 63 32.22 -9.04 -3.49
N LEU A 64 31.19 -9.89 -3.49
CA LEU A 64 31.28 -11.29 -3.90
C LEU A 64 31.68 -11.43 -5.38
N SER A 65 31.16 -10.57 -6.25
CA SER A 65 31.54 -10.56 -7.67
C SER A 65 33.02 -10.25 -7.87
N LEU A 66 33.49 -9.21 -7.18
CA LEU A 66 34.91 -8.84 -7.18
C LEU A 66 35.76 -9.98 -6.64
N LEU A 67 35.34 -10.61 -5.54
CA LEU A 67 36.05 -11.76 -4.97
C LEU A 67 36.15 -12.91 -5.97
N VAL A 68 35.05 -13.26 -6.65
CA VAL A 68 35.05 -14.28 -7.71
C VAL A 68 36.02 -13.92 -8.84
N LEU A 69 36.01 -12.66 -9.29
CA LEU A 69 36.91 -12.19 -10.33
C LEU A 69 38.37 -12.24 -9.89
N ILE A 70 38.69 -11.85 -8.66
CA ILE A 70 40.06 -11.88 -8.11
C ILE A 70 40.56 -13.32 -7.99
N VAL A 71 39.73 -14.22 -7.43
CA VAL A 71 40.11 -15.63 -7.24
C VAL A 71 40.36 -16.34 -8.58
N LEU A 72 39.58 -16.02 -9.62
CA LEU A 72 39.68 -16.67 -10.93
C LEU A 72 40.50 -15.87 -11.96
N TRP A 73 41.11 -14.76 -11.56
CA TRP A 73 41.74 -13.78 -12.47
C TRP A 73 42.85 -14.38 -13.33
N ASP A 74 43.77 -15.13 -12.71
CA ASP A 74 44.95 -15.65 -13.42
C ASP A 74 44.62 -16.83 -14.33
N THR A 75 43.67 -17.67 -13.97
CA THR A 75 43.39 -18.91 -14.70
C THR A 75 42.28 -18.75 -15.73
N ASN A 76 41.17 -18.10 -15.35
CA ASN A 76 39.92 -18.18 -16.10
C ASN A 76 39.09 -16.87 -16.04
N ARG A 77 39.74 -15.72 -16.15
CA ARG A 77 39.09 -14.38 -16.07
C ARG A 77 37.82 -14.25 -16.93
N LEU A 78 37.84 -14.77 -18.17
CA LEU A 78 36.70 -14.71 -19.08
C LEU A 78 35.55 -15.61 -18.62
N ALA A 79 35.84 -16.81 -18.13
CA ALA A 79 34.81 -17.71 -17.63
C ALA A 79 34.16 -17.16 -16.35
N ALA A 80 34.95 -16.54 -15.46
CA ALA A 80 34.44 -15.88 -14.27
C ALA A 80 33.50 -14.71 -14.63
N ALA A 81 33.92 -13.85 -15.57
CA ALA A 81 33.10 -12.73 -16.05
C ALA A 81 31.81 -13.20 -16.74
N LEU A 82 31.90 -14.22 -17.62
CA LEU A 82 30.74 -14.80 -18.28
C LEU A 82 29.79 -15.47 -17.29
N GLY A 83 30.31 -16.20 -16.30
CA GLY A 83 29.51 -16.83 -15.25
C GLY A 83 28.73 -15.80 -14.42
N LEU A 84 29.40 -14.72 -14.01
CA LEU A 84 28.74 -13.59 -13.33
C LEU A 84 27.68 -12.93 -14.20
N CYS A 85 27.98 -12.71 -15.48
CA CYS A 85 27.02 -12.11 -16.42
C CYS A 85 25.76 -12.98 -16.58
N LEU A 86 25.94 -14.29 -16.77
CA LEU A 86 24.82 -15.23 -16.90
C LEU A 86 24.00 -15.30 -15.60
N PHE A 87 24.67 -15.34 -14.45
CA PHE A 87 24.01 -15.31 -13.14
C PHE A 87 23.12 -14.07 -12.98
N TYR A 88 23.63 -12.89 -13.34
CA TYR A 88 22.86 -11.64 -13.26
C TYR A 88 21.71 -11.57 -14.26
N VAL A 89 21.87 -12.09 -15.47
CA VAL A 89 20.79 -12.18 -16.45
C VAL A 89 19.66 -13.07 -15.93
N ILE A 90 19.98 -14.25 -15.39
CA ILE A 90 18.97 -15.16 -14.84
C ILE A 90 18.26 -14.50 -13.65
N GLY A 91 19.00 -13.88 -12.73
CA GLY A 91 18.41 -13.16 -11.59
C GLY A 91 17.50 -12.01 -12.03
N SER A 92 17.92 -11.22 -13.03
CA SER A 92 17.13 -10.13 -13.59
C SER A 92 15.84 -10.62 -14.25
N LEU A 93 15.90 -11.69 -15.03
CA LEU A 93 14.73 -12.30 -15.65
C LEU A 93 13.75 -12.84 -14.60
N PHE A 94 14.25 -13.52 -13.56
CA PHE A 94 13.42 -14.01 -12.47
C PHE A 94 12.72 -12.88 -11.71
N CYS A 95 13.47 -11.83 -11.33
CA CYS A 95 12.90 -10.66 -10.67
C CYS A 95 11.89 -9.92 -11.57
N GLY A 96 12.21 -9.75 -12.86
CA GLY A 96 11.31 -9.13 -13.84
C GLY A 96 10.03 -9.92 -14.02
N TRP A 97 10.11 -11.26 -14.09
CA TRP A 97 8.95 -12.14 -14.18
C TRP A 97 8.10 -12.10 -12.90
N ARG A 98 8.72 -12.05 -11.72
CA ARG A 98 8.00 -11.95 -10.46
C ARG A 98 7.33 -10.59 -10.30
N LEU A 99 8.00 -9.50 -10.70
CA LEU A 99 7.43 -8.16 -10.73
C LEU A 99 6.27 -8.07 -11.71
N TYR A 100 6.44 -8.64 -12.91
CA TYR A 100 5.37 -8.72 -13.92
C TYR A 100 4.15 -9.46 -13.38
N GLN A 101 4.36 -10.58 -12.68
CA GLN A 101 3.27 -11.26 -11.98
C GLN A 101 2.63 -10.38 -10.92
N SER A 102 3.40 -9.70 -10.06
CA SER A 102 2.83 -8.85 -9.00
C SER A 102 2.07 -7.63 -9.53
N ILE A 103 2.42 -7.12 -10.71
CA ILE A 103 1.70 -6.02 -11.38
C ILE A 103 0.43 -6.55 -12.05
N ASN A 104 0.50 -7.74 -12.66
CA ASN A 104 -0.62 -8.36 -13.36
C ASN A 104 -1.55 -9.20 -12.46
N ASP A 105 -1.16 -9.49 -11.23
CA ASP A 105 -2.03 -9.98 -10.16
C ASP A 105 -2.92 -8.79 -9.75
N GLU A 106 -3.98 -8.58 -10.51
CA GLU A 106 -4.94 -7.48 -10.39
C GLU A 106 -5.86 -7.64 -9.17
N SER A 107 -5.34 -8.09 -8.03
CA SER A 107 -5.96 -7.82 -6.74
C SER A 107 -5.46 -6.47 -6.26
N SER A 108 -5.98 -5.40 -6.86
CA SER A 108 -5.83 -4.05 -6.30
C SER A 108 -6.28 -4.11 -4.83
N PRO A 109 -5.42 -3.79 -3.85
CA PRO A 109 -5.76 -3.92 -2.43
C PRO A 109 -6.91 -3.00 -2.00
N PHE A 110 -7.35 -2.09 -2.88
CA PHE A 110 -8.44 -1.16 -2.67
C PHE A 110 -9.58 -1.32 -3.69
N SER A 111 -9.55 -2.29 -4.62
CA SER A 111 -10.68 -2.48 -5.55
C SER A 111 -11.94 -2.84 -4.80
N ALA A 112 -11.86 -3.79 -3.86
CA ALA A 112 -12.98 -4.15 -2.99
C ALA A 112 -13.49 -2.95 -2.19
N THR A 113 -12.58 -2.13 -1.63
CA THR A 113 -12.93 -0.94 -0.86
C THR A 113 -13.54 0.17 -1.72
N LEU A 114 -13.04 0.39 -2.95
CA LEU A 114 -13.59 1.37 -3.89
C LEU A 114 -14.93 0.93 -4.46
N GLU A 115 -15.12 -0.36 -4.66
CA GLU A 115 -16.38 -0.95 -5.10
C GLU A 115 -17.44 -0.86 -4.00
N GLU A 116 -17.07 -1.12 -2.74
CA GLU A 116 -17.94 -0.83 -1.59
C GLU A 116 -18.25 0.68 -1.46
N LEU A 117 -17.27 1.56 -1.66
CA LEU A 117 -17.50 3.02 -1.61
C LEU A 117 -18.40 3.52 -2.75
N ALA A 118 -18.29 2.92 -3.93
CA ALA A 118 -19.17 3.23 -5.07
C ALA A 118 -20.61 2.76 -4.81
N ASN A 119 -20.77 1.57 -4.22
CA ASN A 119 -22.06 1.01 -3.88
C ASN A 119 -22.77 1.81 -2.76
N ASP A 120 -22.00 2.26 -1.75
CA ASP A 120 -22.51 3.15 -0.71
C ASP A 120 -22.90 4.53 -1.27
N ARG A 121 -22.17 5.04 -2.26
CA ARG A 121 -22.54 6.28 -2.96
C ARG A 121 -23.86 6.15 -3.72
N GLU A 122 -24.10 5.03 -4.40
CA GLU A 122 -25.37 4.78 -5.11
C GLU A 122 -26.53 4.59 -4.14
N ARG A 123 -26.30 4.04 -2.94
CA ARG A 123 -27.34 3.92 -1.90
C ARG A 123 -27.63 5.23 -1.18
N LEU A 124 -26.68 6.17 -1.14
CA LEU A 124 -26.82 7.45 -0.45
C LEU A 124 -27.31 8.59 -1.35
N LEU A 125 -27.26 8.43 -2.68
CA LEU A 125 -27.89 9.35 -3.64
C LEU A 125 -29.23 8.75 -4.09
N PRO A 126 -30.39 9.26 -3.60
CA PRO A 126 -31.71 8.79 -4.06
C PRO A 126 -32.01 9.17 -5.50
#